data_AF-A0A349R417-F1
#
_entry.id   AF-A0A349R417-F1
#
_cell.length_a   1.000
_cell.length_b   1.000
_cell.length_c   1.000
_cell.angle_alpha   90.00
_cell.angle_beta   90.00
_cell.angle_gamma   90.00
#
_symmetry.space_group_name_H-M   'P 1'
#
loop_
_entity.id
_entity.type
_entity.pdbx_description
1 polymer ?
#
loop_
_entity_poly.entity_id
_entity_poly.type
_entity_poly.pdbx_seq_one_letter_code
_entity_poly.pdbx_strand_id
1 'polypeptide(L)'
;MLIRVEEGKKKEALALVNKTWNKFFPNRIAQINWQEDQVQNQYNKEKKQYQQLALFTGSSMLIAILGIVAIAIYTLERRVKEIGIRKVLGASVNTITYMISKSFILLLLIAILIAFPIAWWFMHKWLENFFYHIDVPIVLFIFTGLCIGLTTLAIIATRIFQTARINPVNSLRDE
;
A
#
# COMPACT_ATOMS: atom_id res chain seq x y z
N MET A 1 -22.84 -6.96 -33.41
CA MET A 1 -23.89 -5.97 -33.72
C MET A 1 -24.48 -5.51 -32.41
N LEU A 2 -24.50 -4.22 -32.12
CA LEU A 2 -25.13 -3.68 -30.90
C LEU A 2 -26.55 -3.24 -31.26
N ILE A 3 -27.53 -3.70 -30.47
CA ILE A 3 -28.93 -3.37 -30.66
C ILE A 3 -29.39 -2.68 -29.38
N ARG A 4 -29.79 -1.41 -29.50
CA ARG A 4 -30.31 -0.64 -28.37
C ARG A 4 -31.75 -1.08 -28.10
N VAL A 5 -32.03 -1.42 -26.85
CA VAL A 5 -33.36 -1.86 -26.40
C VAL A 5 -33.89 -0.86 -25.38
N GLU A 6 -35.17 -0.53 -25.47
CA GLU A 6 -35.86 0.34 -24.51
C GLU A 6 -36.03 -0.38 -23.16
N GLU A 7 -35.90 0.36 -22.05
CA GLU A 7 -36.01 -0.21 -20.70
C GLU A 7 -37.37 -0.92 -20.51
N GLY A 8 -37.34 -2.14 -19.99
CA GLY A 8 -38.53 -2.99 -19.77
C GLY A 8 -38.91 -3.94 -20.91
N LYS A 9 -38.47 -3.71 -22.17
CA LYS A 9 -38.83 -4.54 -23.34
C LYS A 9 -37.81 -5.64 -23.69
N LYS A 10 -36.93 -6.01 -22.75
CA LYS A 10 -35.82 -6.96 -22.98
C LYS A 10 -36.28 -8.34 -23.51
N LYS A 11 -37.40 -8.87 -23.01
CA LYS A 11 -37.96 -10.16 -23.46
C LYS A 11 -38.54 -10.09 -24.87
N GLU A 12 -39.24 -9.00 -25.21
CA GLU A 12 -39.82 -8.79 -26.54
C GLU A 12 -38.74 -8.55 -27.60
N ALA A 13 -37.70 -7.78 -27.25
CA ALA A 13 -36.54 -7.57 -28.11
C ALA A 13 -35.79 -8.87 -28.39
N LEU A 14 -35.57 -9.72 -27.38
CA LEU A 14 -34.99 -11.06 -27.57
C LEU A 14 -35.81 -11.93 -28.53
N ALA A 15 -37.14 -11.92 -28.40
CA ALA A 15 -38.02 -12.68 -29.28
C ALA A 15 -37.98 -12.19 -30.73
N LEU A 16 -37.98 -10.86 -30.95
CA LEU A 16 -37.84 -10.24 -32.27
C LEU A 16 -36.49 -10.53 -32.92
N VAL A 17 -35.41 -10.43 -32.15
CA VAL A 17 -34.05 -10.70 -32.63
C VAL A 17 -33.89 -12.17 -33.00
N ASN A 18 -34.34 -13.10 -32.15
CA ASN A 18 -34.29 -14.54 -32.45
C ASN A 18 -35.13 -14.91 -33.69
N LYS A 19 -36.34 -14.34 -33.83
CA LYS A 19 -37.21 -14.59 -34.99
C LYS A 19 -36.58 -14.09 -36.29
N THR A 20 -35.97 -12.91 -36.26
CA THR A 20 -35.29 -12.32 -37.42
C THR A 20 -34.02 -13.10 -37.75
N TRP A 21 -33.24 -13.48 -36.74
CA TRP A 21 -32.00 -14.22 -36.91
C TRP A 21 -32.23 -15.61 -37.53
N ASN A 22 -33.22 -16.36 -37.05
CA ASN A 22 -33.56 -17.67 -37.60
C ASN A 22 -34.08 -17.61 -39.04
N LYS A 23 -34.71 -16.48 -39.44
CA LYS A 23 -35.17 -16.28 -40.83
C LYS A 23 -34.01 -16.13 -41.82
N PHE A 24 -32.92 -15.48 -41.42
CA PHE A 24 -31.77 -15.22 -42.29
C PHE A 24 -30.65 -16.26 -42.14
N PHE A 25 -30.50 -16.88 -40.96
CA PHE A 25 -29.42 -17.81 -40.64
C PHE A 25 -29.89 -19.05 -39.86
N PRO A 26 -30.69 -19.94 -40.47
CA PRO A 26 -31.31 -21.08 -39.78
C PRO A 26 -30.31 -22.11 -39.20
N ASN A 27 -29.08 -22.19 -39.71
CA ASN A 27 -28.03 -23.10 -39.23
C ASN A 27 -27.02 -22.44 -38.25
N ARG A 28 -27.24 -21.21 -37.77
CA ARG A 28 -26.36 -20.55 -36.79
C ARG A 28 -27.11 -20.16 -35.52
N ILE A 29 -26.63 -20.68 -34.39
CA ILE A 29 -27.13 -20.33 -33.05
C ILE A 29 -26.85 -18.85 -32.78
N ALA A 30 -27.88 -18.08 -32.43
CA ALA A 30 -27.74 -16.70 -32.01
C ALA A 30 -27.09 -16.64 -30.62
N GLN A 31 -25.84 -16.15 -30.54
CA GLN A 31 -25.19 -15.82 -29.27
C GLN A 31 -25.55 -14.39 -28.87
N ILE A 32 -26.64 -14.24 -28.13
CA ILE A 32 -27.10 -12.94 -27.65
C ILE A 32 -26.55 -12.73 -26.24
N ASN A 33 -25.52 -11.89 -26.13
CA ASN A 33 -24.95 -11.50 -24.85
C ASN A 33 -25.45 -10.09 -24.51
N TRP A 34 -26.03 -9.93 -23.32
CA TRP A 34 -26.37 -8.60 -22.84
C TRP A 34 -25.10 -7.83 -22.53
N GLN A 35 -25.03 -6.61 -23.04
CA GLN A 35 -23.89 -5.74 -22.80
C GLN A 35 -23.79 -5.37 -21.30
N GLU A 36 -24.91 -5.34 -20.60
CA GLU A 36 -24.97 -5.12 -19.15
C GLU A 36 -24.26 -6.25 -18.38
N ASP A 37 -24.46 -7.51 -18.76
CA ASP A 37 -23.79 -8.66 -18.12
C ASP A 37 -22.28 -8.66 -18.38
N GLN A 38 -21.85 -8.20 -19.56
CA GLN A 38 -20.42 -8.06 -19.89
C GLN A 38 -19.76 -6.97 -19.05
N VAL A 39 -20.39 -5.80 -18.95
CA VAL A 39 -19.92 -4.68 -18.11
C VAL A 39 -19.91 -5.07 -16.64
N GLN A 40 -20.97 -5.72 -16.14
CA GLN A 40 -21.05 -6.18 -14.76
C GLN A 40 -19.96 -7.20 -14.43
N ASN A 41 -19.68 -8.15 -15.35
CA ASN A 41 -18.61 -9.12 -15.17
C ASN A 41 -17.22 -8.46 -15.17
N GLN A 42 -17.00 -7.45 -15.98
CA GLN A 42 -15.76 -6.67 -15.97
C GLN A 42 -15.59 -5.93 -14.64
N TYR A 43 -16.64 -5.26 -14.16
CA TYR A 43 -16.63 -4.56 -12.87
C TYR A 43 -16.38 -5.51 -11.69
N ASN A 44 -16.99 -6.71 -11.72
CA ASN A 44 -16.78 -7.74 -10.71
C ASN A 44 -15.34 -8.27 -10.71
N LYS A 45 -14.70 -8.40 -11.88
CA LYS A 45 -13.28 -8.77 -11.98
C LYS A 45 -12.38 -7.69 -11.40
N GLU A 46 -12.62 -6.42 -11.74
CA GLU A 46 -11.87 -5.28 -11.20
C GLU A 46 -11.99 -5.19 -9.68
N LYS A 47 -13.21 -5.36 -9.14
CA LYS A 47 -13.44 -5.36 -7.69
C LYS A 47 -12.68 -6.49 -6.98
N LYS A 48 -12.67 -7.69 -7.56
CA LYS A 48 -11.90 -8.83 -7.01
C LYS A 48 -10.39 -8.55 -7.02
N GLN A 49 -9.88 -7.99 -8.12
CA GLN A 49 -8.47 -7.62 -8.23
C GLN A 49 -8.08 -6.57 -7.19
N TYR A 50 -8.92 -5.54 -7.01
CA TYR A 50 -8.72 -4.54 -5.96
C TYR A 50 -8.70 -5.17 -4.56
N GLN A 51 -9.63 -6.10 -4.27
CA GLN A 51 -9.66 -6.79 -2.98
C GLN A 51 -8.39 -7.61 -2.73
N GLN A 52 -7.88 -8.33 -3.73
CA GLN A 52 -6.63 -9.08 -3.62
C GLN A 52 -5.44 -8.15 -3.38
N LEU A 53 -5.34 -7.04 -4.13
CA LEU A 53 -4.30 -6.03 -3.94
C LEU A 53 -4.36 -5.42 -2.54
N ALA A 54 -5.56 -5.06 -2.06
CA ALA A 54 -5.73 -4.50 -0.72
C ALA A 54 -5.26 -5.47 0.38
N LEU A 55 -5.55 -6.77 0.26
CA LEU A 55 -5.08 -7.80 1.20
C LEU A 55 -3.55 -7.94 1.18
N PHE A 56 -2.94 -7.96 0.00
CA PHE A 56 -1.48 -8.04 -0.13
C PHE A 56 -0.79 -6.79 0.39
N THR A 57 -1.30 -5.59 0.07
CA THR A 57 -0.76 -4.32 0.57
C THR A 57 -0.87 -4.26 2.09
N GLY A 58 -2.01 -4.63 2.67
CA GLY A 58 -2.20 -4.68 4.12
C GLY A 58 -1.23 -5.65 4.80
N SER A 59 -1.04 -6.85 4.23
CA SER A 59 -0.11 -7.85 4.76
C SER A 59 1.35 -7.38 4.66
N SER A 60 1.74 -6.81 3.52
CA SER A 60 3.07 -6.24 3.31
C SER A 60 3.36 -5.10 4.29
N MET A 61 2.37 -4.25 4.55
CA MET A 61 2.48 -3.15 5.51
C MET A 61 2.69 -3.66 6.94
N LEU A 62 1.96 -4.71 7.36
CA LEU A 62 2.18 -5.34 8.67
C LEU A 62 3.61 -5.88 8.80
N ILE A 63 4.10 -6.60 7.79
CA ILE A 63 5.45 -7.15 7.77
C ILE A 63 6.49 -6.01 7.83
N ALA A 64 6.28 -4.92 7.08
CA ALA A 64 7.17 -3.77 7.10
C ALA A 64 7.24 -3.10 8.48
N ILE A 65 6.10 -2.92 9.16
CA ILE A 65 6.05 -2.35 10.52
C ILE A 65 6.80 -3.25 11.51
N LEU A 66 6.60 -4.58 11.43
CA LEU A 66 7.34 -5.53 12.26
C LEU A 66 8.85 -5.46 12.00
N GLY A 67 9.26 -5.32 10.74
CA GLY A 67 10.66 -5.14 10.35
C GLY A 67 11.28 -3.86 10.95
N ILE A 68 10.60 -2.72 10.84
CA ILE A 68 11.07 -1.46 11.44
C ILE A 68 11.21 -1.60 12.96
N VAL A 69 10.24 -2.22 13.62
CA VAL A 69 10.27 -2.47 15.07
C VAL A 69 11.45 -3.37 15.44
N ALA A 70 11.67 -4.47 14.72
CA ALA A 70 12.77 -5.40 14.98
C ALA A 70 14.14 -4.72 14.82
N ILE A 71 14.33 -3.95 13.73
CA ILE A 71 15.56 -3.19 13.49
C ILE A 71 15.77 -2.13 14.58
N ALA A 72 14.71 -1.45 15.03
CA ALA A 72 14.79 -0.47 16.10
C ALA A 72 15.24 -1.10 17.42
N ILE A 73 14.66 -2.24 17.81
CA ILE A 73 15.05 -2.98 19.03
C ILE A 73 16.51 -3.42 18.94
N TYR A 74 16.90 -4.06 17.84
CA TYR A 74 18.27 -4.53 17.63
C TYR A 74 19.30 -3.39 17.70
N THR A 75 18.97 -2.25 17.10
CA THR A 75 19.84 -1.06 17.10
C THR A 75 19.96 -0.46 18.50
N LEU A 76 18.87 -0.46 19.28
CA LEU A 76 18.87 -0.01 20.67
C LEU A 76 19.76 -0.91 21.53
N GLU A 77 19.59 -2.23 21.45
CA GLU A 77 20.38 -3.23 22.18
C GLU A 77 21.89 -3.07 21.94
N ARG A 78 22.30 -2.99 20.67
CA ARG A 78 23.72 -2.76 20.32
C ARG A 78 24.29 -1.46 20.87
N ARG A 79 23.46 -0.45 21.10
CA ARG A 79 23.87 0.87 21.57
C ARG A 79 23.61 1.09 23.07
N VAL A 80 23.15 0.07 23.81
CA VAL A 80 22.85 0.19 25.25
C VAL A 80 24.07 0.68 26.05
N LYS A 81 25.27 0.13 25.80
CA LYS A 81 26.50 0.54 26.52
C LYS A 81 26.85 2.02 26.27
N GLU A 82 26.77 2.49 25.03
CA GLU A 82 26.99 3.91 24.68
C GLU A 82 25.95 4.83 25.32
N ILE A 83 24.67 4.42 25.30
CA ILE A 83 23.54 5.17 25.86
C ILE A 83 23.68 5.24 27.39
N GLY A 84 24.04 4.14 28.04
CA GLY A 84 24.26 4.04 29.49
C GLY A 84 25.39 4.97 29.96
N ILE A 85 26.55 4.92 29.30
CA ILE A 85 27.68 5.81 29.61
C ILE A 85 27.29 7.27 29.44
N ARG A 86 26.64 7.64 28.33
CA ARG A 86 26.20 9.02 28.09
C ARG A 86 25.17 9.49 29.12
N LYS A 87 24.23 8.63 29.53
CA LYS A 87 23.21 8.95 30.53
C LYS A 87 23.82 9.19 31.91
N VAL A 88 24.83 8.41 32.30
CA VAL A 88 25.59 8.61 33.54
C VAL A 88 26.42 9.90 33.48
N LEU A 89 26.95 10.26 32.31
CA LEU A 89 27.63 11.54 32.05
C LEU A 89 26.66 12.74 31.93
N GLY A 90 25.37 12.57 32.24
CA GLY A 90 24.38 13.66 32.27
C GLY A 90 23.70 13.98 30.94
N ALA A 91 23.86 13.14 29.91
CA ALA A 91 23.16 13.35 28.64
C ALA A 91 21.64 13.19 28.82
N SER A 92 20.88 14.16 28.33
CA SER A 92 19.41 14.12 28.36
C SER A 92 18.86 13.01 27.45
N VAL A 93 17.69 12.46 27.82
CA VAL A 93 16.96 11.47 27.00
C VAL A 93 16.65 12.05 25.60
N ASN A 94 16.44 13.36 25.50
CA ASN A 94 16.19 14.05 24.22
C ASN A 94 17.39 13.98 23.27
N THR A 95 18.61 14.12 23.79
CA THR A 95 19.84 14.04 22.99
C THR A 95 20.04 12.64 22.42
N ILE A 96 19.74 11.60 23.21
CA ILE A 96 19.79 10.19 22.76
C ILE A 96 18.71 9.94 21.70
N THR A 97 17.49 10.45 21.95
CA THR A 97 16.35 10.34 21.02
C THR A 97 16.69 10.96 19.66
N TYR A 98 17.20 12.18 19.65
CA TYR A 98 17.59 12.89 18.42
C TYR A 98 18.68 12.14 17.63
N MET A 99 19.72 11.65 18.31
CA MET A 99 20.81 10.93 17.67
C MET A 99 20.31 9.66 16.95
N ILE A 100 19.46 8.89 17.61
CA ILE A 100 18.91 7.66 17.05
C ILE A 100 17.93 7.99 15.91
N SER A 101 16.97 8.90 16.14
CA SER A 101 16.02 9.32 15.11
C SER A 101 16.71 9.84 13.85
N LYS A 102 17.80 10.60 13.97
CA LYS A 102 18.57 11.10 12.81
C LYS A 102 19.10 9.96 11.94
N SER A 103 19.63 8.90 12.55
CA SER A 103 20.16 7.75 11.80
C SER A 103 19.07 7.01 11.02
N PHE A 104 17.88 6.88 11.59
CA PHE A 104 16.72 6.27 10.93
C PHE A 104 16.11 7.17 9.84
N ILE A 105 16.03 8.49 10.07
CA ILE A 105 15.57 9.43 9.05
C ILE A 105 16.47 9.36 7.82
N LEU A 106 17.79 9.25 8.00
CA LEU A 106 18.72 9.13 6.89
C LEU A 106 18.48 7.84 6.09
N LEU A 107 18.26 6.72 6.79
CA LEU A 107 17.91 5.45 6.15
C LEU A 107 16.58 5.55 5.37
N LEU A 108 15.59 6.22 5.96
CA LEU A 108 14.27 6.44 5.38
C LEU A 108 14.33 7.35 4.14
N LEU A 109 15.16 8.40 4.15
CA LEU A 109 15.38 9.26 2.99
C LEU A 109 15.97 8.48 1.82
N ILE A 110 16.97 7.63 2.08
CA ILE A 110 17.57 6.76 1.06
C ILE A 110 16.51 5.81 0.49
N ALA A 111 15.72 5.18 1.36
CA ALA A 111 14.64 4.28 0.94
C ALA A 111 13.59 5.00 0.06
N ILE A 112 13.16 6.20 0.45
CA ILE A 112 12.21 7.03 -0.31
C ILE A 112 12.79 7.43 -1.68
N LEU A 113 14.05 7.85 -1.72
CA LEU A 113 14.71 8.29 -2.94
C LEU A 113 14.77 7.17 -3.98
N ILE A 114 14.91 5.92 -3.55
CA ILE A 114 14.92 4.75 -4.44
C ILE A 114 13.49 4.28 -4.75
N ALA A 115 12.62 4.20 -3.74
CA ALA A 115 11.28 3.65 -3.89
C ALA A 115 10.36 4.53 -4.74
N PHE A 116 10.43 5.86 -4.62
CA PHE A 116 9.52 6.77 -5.32
C PHE A 116 9.69 6.75 -6.84
N PRO A 117 10.90 6.82 -7.42
CA PRO A 117 11.10 6.69 -8.86
C PRO A 117 10.63 5.33 -9.40
N ILE A 118 10.90 4.25 -8.67
CA ILE A 118 10.47 2.90 -9.06
C ILE A 118 8.94 2.81 -9.05
N ALA A 119 8.30 3.30 -8.00
CA ALA A 119 6.83 3.31 -7.88
C ALA A 119 6.18 4.18 -8.97
N TRP A 120 6.75 5.36 -9.25
CA TRP A 120 6.28 6.23 -10.32
C TRP A 120 6.37 5.57 -11.69
N TRP A 121 7.53 4.97 -12.02
CA TRP A 121 7.73 4.26 -13.28
C TRP A 121 6.76 3.09 -13.46
N PHE A 122 6.60 2.27 -12.43
CA PHE A 122 5.69 1.13 -12.46
C PHE A 122 4.23 1.57 -12.62
N MET A 123 3.81 2.62 -11.90
CA MET A 123 2.45 3.12 -11.98
C MET A 123 2.15 3.77 -13.33
N HIS A 124 3.11 4.51 -13.89
CA HIS A 124 2.98 5.07 -15.24
C HIS A 124 2.81 3.96 -16.29
N LYS A 125 3.67 2.93 -16.25
CA LYS A 125 3.56 1.77 -17.15
C LYS A 125 2.27 0.99 -16.99
N TRP A 126 1.74 0.91 -15.77
CA TRP A 126 0.45 0.28 -15.52
C TRP A 126 -0.71 1.10 -16.11
N LEU A 127 -0.70 2.43 -15.92
CA LEU A 127 -1.70 3.37 -16.41
C LEU A 127 -1.73 3.49 -17.95
N GLU A 128 -0.61 3.31 -18.64
CA GLU A 128 -0.54 3.29 -20.11
C GLU A 128 -1.49 2.24 -20.75
N ASN A 129 -1.86 1.18 -20.03
CA ASN A 129 -2.79 0.16 -20.54
C ASN A 129 -4.26 0.60 -20.55
N PHE A 130 -4.57 1.76 -19.97
CA PHE A 130 -5.93 2.27 -19.84
C PHE A 130 -6.15 3.45 -20.79
N PHE A 131 -7.22 3.39 -21.58
CA PHE A 131 -7.55 4.44 -22.55
C PHE A 131 -7.91 5.79 -21.88
N TYR A 132 -8.46 5.71 -20.66
CA TYR A 132 -8.67 6.85 -19.77
C TYR A 132 -7.84 6.61 -18.51
N HIS A 133 -6.80 7.41 -18.31
CA HIS A 133 -5.94 7.35 -17.14
C HIS A 133 -5.76 8.72 -16.49
N ILE A 134 -5.51 8.73 -15.19
CA ILE A 134 -5.21 9.94 -14.41
C ILE A 134 -3.69 10.09 -14.34
N ASP A 135 -3.18 11.31 -14.47
CA ASP A 135 -1.76 11.58 -14.21
C ASP A 135 -1.44 11.40 -12.73
N VAL A 136 -0.31 10.76 -12.43
CA VAL A 136 0.12 10.51 -11.06
C VAL A 136 0.50 11.83 -10.38
N PRO A 137 -0.28 12.35 -9.41
CA PRO A 137 0.06 13.62 -8.77
C PRO A 137 1.26 13.45 -7.83
N ILE A 138 2.24 14.34 -7.95
CA ILE A 138 3.39 14.40 -7.02
C ILE A 138 2.94 14.53 -5.55
N VAL A 139 1.79 15.16 -5.31
CA VAL A 139 1.21 15.34 -3.97
C VAL A 139 1.03 14.02 -3.23
N LEU A 140 0.68 12.92 -3.93
CA LEU A 140 0.55 11.60 -3.30
C LEU A 140 1.88 11.11 -2.72
N PHE A 141 2.99 11.33 -3.41
CA PHE A 141 4.31 10.94 -2.94
C PHE A 141 4.74 11.74 -1.71
N ILE A 142 4.49 13.05 -1.70
CA ILE A 142 4.78 13.91 -0.55
C ILE A 142 3.96 13.46 0.67
N PHE A 143 2.66 13.25 0.50
CA PHE A 143 1.79 12.79 1.56
C PHE A 143 2.22 11.42 2.10
N THR A 144 2.52 10.47 1.20
CA THR A 144 2.98 9.12 1.58
C THR A 144 4.32 9.18 2.32
N GLY A 145 5.27 10.00 1.85
CA GLY A 145 6.56 10.20 2.50
C GLY A 145 6.41 10.78 3.91
N LEU A 146 5.51 11.75 4.10
CA LEU A 146 5.17 12.29 5.41
C LEU A 146 4.56 11.23 6.32
N CYS A 147 3.60 10.44 5.85
CA CYS A 147 2.99 9.36 6.63
C CYS A 147 4.03 8.31 7.07
N ILE A 148 4.93 7.90 6.17
CA ILE A 148 5.99 6.93 6.49
C ILE A 148 7.00 7.54 7.48
N GLY A 149 7.36 8.81 7.31
CA GLY A 149 8.23 9.53 8.24
C GLY A 149 7.63 9.62 9.65
N LEU A 150 6.36 10.02 9.75
CA LEU A 150 5.64 10.15 11.01
C LEU A 150 5.48 8.81 11.73
N THR A 151 5.11 7.74 11.00
CA THR A 151 4.97 6.41 11.59
C THR A 151 6.31 5.87 12.09
N THR A 152 7.38 6.03 11.31
CA THR A 152 8.73 5.63 11.71
C THR A 152 9.21 6.38 12.96
N LEU A 153 9.01 7.70 13.01
CA LEU A 153 9.35 8.51 14.18
C LEU A 153 8.54 8.14 15.41
N ALA A 154 7.24 7.90 15.26
CA ALA A 154 6.39 7.45 16.36
C ALA A 154 6.86 6.11 16.94
N ILE A 155 7.16 5.13 16.07
CA ILE A 155 7.70 3.83 16.49
C ILE A 155 9.00 4.00 17.27
N ILE A 156 9.96 4.75 16.74
CA ILE A 156 11.27 4.94 17.38
C ILE A 156 11.12 5.69 18.71
N ALA A 157 10.33 6.76 18.75
CA ALA A 157 10.09 7.54 19.96
C ALA A 157 9.49 6.67 21.07
N THR A 158 8.50 5.84 20.76
CA THR A 158 7.89 4.93 21.74
C THR A 158 8.89 3.90 22.27
N ARG A 159 9.75 3.34 21.40
CA ARG A 159 10.79 2.38 21.83
C ARG A 159 11.86 3.01 22.69
N ILE A 160 12.36 4.19 22.31
CA ILE A 160 13.36 4.91 23.11
C ILE A 160 12.78 5.29 24.48
N PHE A 161 11.53 5.74 24.52
CA PHE A 161 10.88 6.08 25.79
C PHE A 161 10.70 4.85 26.69
N GLN A 162 10.31 3.71 26.13
CA GLN A 162 10.24 2.43 26.85
C GLN A 162 11.61 2.03 27.41
N THR A 163 12.66 2.07 26.59
CA THR A 163 14.03 1.69 27.01
C THR A 163 14.64 2.67 28.02
N ALA A 164 14.39 3.97 27.86
CA ALA A 164 14.93 5.00 28.76
C ALA A 164 14.36 4.92 30.19
N ARG A 165 13.15 4.35 30.35
CA ARG A 165 12.52 4.07 31.65
C ARG A 165 13.08 2.84 32.35
N ILE A 166 13.74 1.94 31.63
CA ILE A 166 14.42 0.80 32.24
C ILE A 166 15.64 1.35 32.99
N ASN A 167 15.71 1.02 34.28
CA ASN A 167 16.72 1.57 35.19
C ASN A 167 18.10 1.00 34.80
N PRO A 168 19.07 1.84 34.38
CA PRO A 168 20.34 1.37 33.81
C PRO A 168 21.20 0.57 34.80
N VAL A 169 20.90 0.70 36.10
CA VAL A 169 21.54 -0.03 37.22
C VAL A 169 21.31 -1.55 37.15
N ASN A 170 20.19 -2.02 36.58
CA ASN A 170 19.96 -3.46 36.46
C ASN A 170 20.78 -4.07 35.30
N SER A 171 20.90 -3.34 34.18
CA SER A 171 21.66 -3.78 33.00
C SER A 171 23.19 -3.81 33.18
N LEU A 172 23.72 -3.25 34.28
CA LEU A 172 25.14 -3.33 34.65
C LEU A 172 25.43 -4.36 35.76
N ARG A 173 24.39 -4.96 36.35
CA ARG A 173 24.52 -5.90 37.47
C ARG A 173 24.31 -7.36 37.08
N ASP A 174 23.77 -7.61 35.89
CA ASP A 174 23.51 -8.95 35.34
C ASP A 174 24.66 -9.48 34.43
N GLU A 175 25.80 -8.77 34.37
CA GLU A 175 27.13 -9.26 33.95
C GLU A 175 28.12 -9.02 35.10
#